data_AF-A0A0C2Z588-F1
#
_entry.id   AF-A0A0C2Z588-F1
#
_cell.length_a   1.000
_cell.length_b   1.000
_cell.length_c   1.000
_cell.angle_alpha   90.00
_cell.angle_beta   90.00
_cell.angle_gamma   90.00
#
_symmetry.space_group_name_H-M   'P 1'
#
loop_
_entity.id
_entity.type
_entity.pdbx_description
1 polymer ?
#
loop_
_entity_poly.entity_id
_entity_poly.type
_entity_poly.pdbx_seq_one_letter_code
_entity_poly.pdbx_strand_id
1 'polypeptide(L)'
;MPTTNIVTIFDNFRAEIDDHNDRRERLIKASRDITNLAKKTIFLLHRLVQEADGRELDDLTAGKKASQQAYPKLREIQDLYAKLQPELQGDRFWRYQRQVSPGLQEYIEALSFAHYLEHGSLITFEEVQRTLMDSQGVEVCLRQVCSALYFPLTVSDYLLGLSDLTGELMRFAISGIARRGGRNKASGVCAFVRGCKADFERMTPYIRELSKKQAVTAQSLEKIEDAAYAIVVRSSEYDLSPEMLDDIVANSISSYSDNSPETRQTFGRRRQADHSDDDDD
;
A
#
# COMPACT_ATOMS: atom_id res chain seq x y z
N MET A 1 7.60 59.65 2.94
CA MET A 1 7.59 58.32 3.57
C MET A 1 8.08 57.32 2.55
N PRO A 2 9.10 56.49 2.83
CA PRO A 2 9.68 55.61 1.82
C PRO A 2 8.75 54.41 1.57
N THR A 3 7.82 54.58 0.63
CA THR A 3 6.94 53.51 0.12
C THR A 3 7.71 52.39 -0.56
N THR A 4 8.93 52.67 -1.03
CA THR A 4 9.84 51.73 -1.69
C THR A 4 10.22 50.55 -0.80
N ASN A 5 10.33 50.75 0.52
CA ASN A 5 10.78 49.71 1.43
C ASN A 5 9.70 48.63 1.66
N ILE A 6 8.44 49.03 1.78
CA ILE A 6 7.31 48.11 1.97
C ILE A 6 7.05 47.32 0.68
N VAL A 7 7.05 47.97 -0.48
CA VAL A 7 6.81 47.28 -1.77
C VAL A 7 7.85 46.17 -2.01
N THR A 8 9.14 46.45 -1.79
CA THR A 8 10.19 45.43 -1.92
C THR A 8 10.02 44.26 -0.93
N ILE A 9 9.56 44.52 0.30
CA ILE A 9 9.25 43.45 1.27
C ILE A 9 8.12 42.56 0.75
N PHE A 10 7.04 43.15 0.24
CA PHE A 10 5.92 42.39 -0.33
C PHE A 10 6.30 41.65 -1.61
N ASP A 11 7.21 42.19 -2.43
CA ASP A 11 7.77 41.48 -3.59
C ASP A 11 8.56 40.24 -3.17
N ASN A 12 9.36 40.33 -2.11
CA ASN A 12 10.09 39.18 -1.56
C ASN A 12 9.12 38.13 -0.99
N PHE A 13 8.08 38.55 -0.25
CA PHE A 13 7.06 37.62 0.24
C PHE A 13 6.32 36.93 -0.90
N ARG A 14 5.98 37.67 -1.96
CA ARG A 14 5.37 37.09 -3.17
C ARG A 14 6.27 36.01 -3.77
N ALA A 15 7.55 36.31 -3.98
CA ALA A 15 8.50 35.35 -4.53
C ALA A 15 8.65 34.09 -3.65
N GLU A 16 8.67 34.23 -2.32
CA GLU A 16 8.73 33.09 -1.40
C GLU A 16 7.44 32.24 -1.45
N ILE A 17 6.26 32.88 -1.50
CA ILE A 17 4.98 32.20 -1.60
C ILE A 17 4.85 31.46 -2.94
N ASP A 18 5.31 32.07 -4.03
CA ASP A 18 5.29 31.45 -5.35
C ASP A 18 6.22 30.22 -5.40
N ASP A 19 7.47 30.30 -4.92
CA ASP A 19 8.36 29.13 -4.81
C ASP A 19 7.75 28.03 -3.94
N HIS A 20 7.12 28.41 -2.82
CA HIS A 20 6.42 27.47 -1.94
C HIS A 20 5.28 26.74 -2.67
N ASN A 21 4.44 27.47 -3.40
CA ASN A 21 3.31 26.90 -4.12
C ASN A 21 3.76 26.01 -5.27
N ASP A 22 4.76 26.44 -6.02
CA ASP A 22 5.35 25.67 -7.11
C ASP A 22 5.99 24.36 -6.59
N ARG A 23 6.75 24.44 -5.49
CA ARG A 23 7.30 23.24 -4.84
C ARG A 23 6.20 22.30 -4.37
N ARG A 24 5.16 22.83 -3.71
CA ARG A 24 4.03 22.04 -3.23
C ARG A 24 3.36 21.30 -4.39
N GLU A 25 3.15 21.95 -5.53
CA GLU A 25 2.53 21.34 -6.70
C GLU A 25 3.43 20.26 -7.34
N ARG A 26 4.75 20.49 -7.41
CA ARG A 26 5.71 19.45 -7.86
C ARG A 26 5.67 18.22 -6.97
N LEU A 27 5.62 18.39 -5.65
CA LEU A 27 5.55 17.29 -4.69
C LEU A 27 4.23 16.52 -4.79
N ILE A 28 3.10 17.21 -4.98
CA ILE A 28 1.79 16.56 -5.18
C ILE A 28 1.79 15.69 -6.44
N LYS A 29 2.32 16.21 -7.55
CA LYS A 29 2.43 15.46 -8.82
C LYS A 29 3.29 14.21 -8.65
N ALA A 30 4.48 14.35 -8.09
CA ALA A 30 5.38 13.22 -7.88
C ALA A 30 4.80 12.18 -6.91
N SER A 31 4.15 12.61 -5.82
CA SER A 31 3.47 11.73 -4.88
C SER A 31 2.38 10.90 -5.57
N ARG A 32 1.59 11.52 -6.45
CA ARG A 32 0.57 10.82 -7.25
C ARG A 32 1.18 9.80 -8.21
N ASP A 33 2.28 10.14 -8.88
CA ASP A 33 2.98 9.22 -9.78
C ASP A 33 3.53 8.01 -9.03
N ILE A 34 4.10 8.24 -7.84
CA ILE A 34 4.58 7.19 -6.94
C ILE A 34 3.44 6.28 -6.50
N THR A 35 2.30 6.84 -6.04
CA THR A 35 1.11 6.06 -5.69
C THR A 35 0.67 5.17 -6.85
N ASN A 36 0.64 5.70 -8.07
CA ASN A 36 0.24 4.93 -9.25
C ASN A 36 1.21 3.78 -9.57
N LEU A 37 2.52 4.01 -9.45
CA LEU A 37 3.54 2.97 -9.65
C LEU A 37 3.49 1.90 -8.55
N ALA A 38 3.30 2.30 -7.30
CA ALA A 38 3.16 1.39 -6.16
C ALA A 38 1.94 0.48 -6.34
N LYS A 39 0.76 1.03 -6.67
CA LYS A 39 -0.44 0.24 -7.00
C LYS A 39 -0.20 -0.76 -8.12
N LYS A 40 0.42 -0.33 -9.23
CA LYS A 40 0.77 -1.24 -10.33
C LYS A 40 1.69 -2.36 -9.89
N THR A 41 2.58 -2.09 -8.92
CA THR A 41 3.48 -3.09 -8.34
C THR A 41 2.72 -4.08 -7.47
N ILE A 42 1.78 -3.62 -6.64
CA ILE A 42 0.88 -4.48 -5.85
C ILE A 42 0.07 -5.42 -6.76
N PHE A 43 -0.55 -4.88 -7.82
CA PHE A 43 -1.28 -5.70 -8.79
C PHE A 43 -0.39 -6.71 -9.50
N LEU A 44 0.85 -6.32 -9.84
CA LEU A 44 1.82 -7.23 -10.43
C LEU A 44 2.14 -8.40 -9.48
N LEU A 45 2.38 -8.11 -8.19
CA LEU A 45 2.67 -9.14 -7.18
C LEU A 45 1.52 -10.14 -7.06
N HIS A 46 0.28 -9.67 -6.92
CA HIS A 46 -0.89 -10.55 -6.89
C HIS A 46 -0.97 -11.45 -8.11
N ARG A 47 -0.81 -10.87 -9.31
CA ARG A 47 -0.86 -11.64 -10.56
C ARG A 47 0.22 -12.71 -10.61
N LEU A 48 1.47 -12.36 -10.28
CA LEU A 48 2.60 -13.28 -10.38
C LEU A 48 2.46 -14.46 -9.41
N VAL A 49 2.04 -14.22 -8.16
CA VAL A 49 1.83 -15.33 -7.23
C VAL A 49 0.62 -16.16 -7.63
N GLN A 50 -0.41 -15.54 -8.21
CA GLN A 50 -1.55 -16.29 -8.72
C GLN A 50 -1.20 -17.20 -9.91
N GLU A 51 -0.27 -16.81 -10.78
CA GLU A 51 0.18 -17.55 -11.97
C GLU A 51 1.19 -18.66 -11.66
N ALA A 52 2.04 -18.48 -10.64
CA ALA A 52 3.12 -19.42 -10.30
C ALA A 52 2.63 -20.76 -9.70
N ASP A 53 1.49 -20.74 -9.01
CA ASP A 53 0.93 -21.86 -8.24
C ASP A 53 0.46 -23.07 -9.08
N GLY A 54 0.57 -23.03 -10.42
CA GLY A 54 0.23 -24.16 -11.30
C GLY A 54 1.40 -25.07 -11.66
N ARG A 55 2.65 -24.69 -11.37
CA ARG A 55 3.87 -25.38 -11.86
C ARG A 55 4.96 -25.60 -10.81
N GLU A 56 4.90 -24.94 -9.66
CA GLU A 56 5.96 -24.98 -8.65
C GLU A 56 5.48 -25.64 -7.35
N LEU A 57 6.31 -26.50 -6.76
CA LEU A 57 5.98 -27.27 -5.55
C LEU A 57 6.18 -26.47 -4.25
N ASP A 58 6.78 -25.26 -4.32
CA ASP A 58 7.17 -24.46 -3.16
C ASP A 58 6.71 -22.99 -3.26
N ASP A 59 5.75 -22.63 -2.41
CA ASP A 59 5.15 -21.29 -2.30
C ASP A 59 6.18 -20.19 -2.02
N LEU A 60 7.23 -20.49 -1.26
CA LEU A 60 8.28 -19.50 -0.95
C LEU A 60 9.10 -19.16 -2.19
N THR A 61 9.37 -20.17 -3.03
CA THR A 61 10.05 -19.97 -4.30
C THR A 61 9.21 -19.13 -5.27
N ALA A 62 7.90 -19.37 -5.33
CA ALA A 62 6.97 -18.57 -6.13
C ALA A 62 6.91 -17.11 -5.63
N GLY A 63 6.77 -16.91 -4.32
CA GLY A 63 6.78 -15.59 -3.70
C GLY A 63 8.09 -14.83 -3.97
N LYS A 64 9.23 -15.50 -3.80
CA LYS A 64 10.55 -14.94 -4.11
C LYS A 64 10.69 -14.52 -5.57
N LYS A 65 10.24 -15.34 -6.53
CA LYS A 65 10.25 -14.99 -7.96
C LYS A 65 9.35 -13.79 -8.27
N ALA A 66 8.18 -13.71 -7.64
CA ALA A 66 7.28 -12.58 -7.79
C ALA A 66 7.93 -11.29 -7.27
N SER A 67 8.53 -11.33 -6.08
CA SER A 67 9.24 -10.20 -5.48
C SER A 67 10.44 -9.75 -6.32
N GLN A 68 11.23 -10.70 -6.85
CA GLN A 68 12.34 -10.40 -7.76
C GLN A 68 11.92 -9.63 -9.02
N GLN A 69 10.74 -9.94 -9.56
CA GLN A 69 10.18 -9.21 -10.70
C GLN A 69 9.57 -7.85 -10.32
N ALA A 70 9.15 -7.67 -9.07
CA ALA A 70 8.63 -6.41 -8.56
C ALA A 70 9.73 -5.42 -8.15
N TYR A 71 10.90 -5.89 -7.68
CA TYR A 71 11.99 -5.02 -7.21
C TYR A 71 12.48 -3.97 -8.23
N PRO A 72 12.54 -4.24 -9.55
CA PRO A 72 12.82 -3.18 -10.54
C PRO A 72 11.82 -2.02 -10.46
N LYS A 73 10.52 -2.30 -10.31
CA LYS A 73 9.49 -1.25 -10.18
C LYS A 73 9.59 -0.50 -8.86
N LEU A 74 9.93 -1.21 -7.77
CA LEU A 74 10.19 -0.57 -6.48
C LEU A 74 11.42 0.34 -6.55
N ARG A 75 12.45 -0.02 -7.33
CA ARG A 75 13.61 0.84 -7.62
C ARG A 75 13.24 2.08 -8.43
N GLU A 76 12.36 1.95 -9.43
CA GLU A 76 11.84 3.13 -10.15
C GLU A 76 11.18 4.14 -9.19
N ILE A 77 10.46 3.66 -8.17
CA ILE A 77 9.89 4.53 -7.12
C ILE A 77 10.97 5.16 -6.26
N GLN A 78 12.01 4.40 -5.87
CA GLN A 78 13.15 4.93 -5.11
C GLN A 78 13.87 6.03 -5.91
N ASP A 79 14.03 5.87 -7.23
CA ASP A 79 14.62 6.89 -8.10
C ASP A 79 13.77 8.17 -8.18
N LEU A 80 12.44 8.04 -8.10
CA LEU A 80 11.55 9.21 -7.98
C LEU A 80 11.78 9.94 -6.65
N TYR A 81 11.93 9.21 -5.54
CA TYR A 81 12.26 9.83 -4.25
C TYR A 81 13.64 10.47 -4.24
N ALA A 82 14.63 9.86 -4.89
CA ALA A 82 15.96 10.45 -5.07
C ALA A 82 15.88 11.82 -5.76
N LYS A 83 15.07 11.92 -6.83
CA LYS A 83 14.83 13.20 -7.53
C LYS A 83 14.09 14.24 -6.68
N LEU A 84 13.31 13.81 -5.68
CA LEU A 84 12.61 14.70 -4.75
C LEU A 84 13.50 15.20 -3.60
N GLN A 85 14.67 14.59 -3.36
CA GLN A 85 15.55 14.95 -2.26
C GLN A 85 15.80 16.48 -2.16
N PRO A 86 16.15 17.22 -3.24
CA PRO A 86 16.43 18.65 -3.14
C PRO A 86 15.23 19.49 -2.66
N GLU A 87 14.01 19.03 -2.91
CA GLU A 87 12.78 19.71 -2.50
C GLU A 87 12.46 19.49 -1.01
N LEU A 88 12.99 18.42 -0.42
CA LEU A 88 12.67 17.94 0.93
C LEU A 88 13.82 18.07 1.94
N GLN A 89 14.93 18.71 1.58
CA GLN A 89 16.10 18.82 2.47
C GLN A 89 15.82 19.55 3.78
N GLY A 90 16.38 19.03 4.88
CA GLY A 90 16.30 19.61 6.21
C GLY A 90 14.86 19.80 6.68
N ASP A 91 14.55 20.98 7.22
CA ASP A 91 13.24 21.28 7.79
C ASP A 91 12.10 21.33 6.75
N ARG A 92 12.43 21.39 5.46
CA ARG A 92 11.43 21.39 4.37
C ARG A 92 10.60 20.12 4.38
N PHE A 93 11.20 18.98 4.73
CA PHE A 93 10.46 17.73 4.83
C PHE A 93 9.23 17.87 5.73
N TRP A 94 9.39 18.42 6.93
CA TRP A 94 8.27 18.56 7.88
C TRP A 94 7.19 19.50 7.37
N ARG A 95 7.55 20.52 6.58
CA ARG A 95 6.60 21.43 5.94
C ARG A 95 5.78 20.75 4.85
N TYR A 96 6.39 19.83 4.08
CA TYR A 96 5.76 19.18 2.93
C TYR A 96 5.42 17.70 3.12
N GLN A 97 5.61 17.15 4.32
CA GLN A 97 5.39 15.74 4.64
C GLN A 97 4.02 15.27 4.16
N ARG A 98 2.98 16.08 4.36
CA ARG A 98 1.60 15.77 3.98
C ARG A 98 1.40 15.57 2.48
N GLN A 99 2.21 16.21 1.64
CA GLN A 99 2.14 16.05 0.18
C GLN A 99 2.76 14.73 -0.26
N VAL A 100 3.82 14.28 0.42
CA VAL A 100 4.58 13.07 0.08
C VAL A 100 3.98 11.80 0.71
N SER A 101 3.37 11.97 1.89
CA SER A 101 2.81 10.90 2.73
C SER A 101 1.90 9.90 1.98
N PRO A 102 0.97 10.29 1.10
CA PRO A 102 0.15 9.33 0.35
C PRO A 102 0.96 8.39 -0.56
N GLY A 103 1.92 8.93 -1.32
CA GLY A 103 2.83 8.12 -2.13
C GLY A 103 3.71 7.22 -1.28
N LEU A 104 4.16 7.73 -0.13
CA LEU A 104 5.03 6.99 0.79
C LEU A 104 4.32 5.80 1.44
N GLN A 105 3.09 5.98 1.90
CA GLN A 105 2.29 4.89 2.48
C GLN A 105 2.05 3.77 1.45
N GLU A 106 1.68 4.14 0.23
CA GLU A 106 1.46 3.17 -0.86
C GLU A 106 2.77 2.46 -1.27
N TYR A 107 3.89 3.18 -1.29
CA TYR A 107 5.21 2.57 -1.53
C TYR A 107 5.55 1.54 -0.45
N ILE A 108 5.31 1.88 0.83
CA ILE A 108 5.56 0.99 1.97
C ILE A 108 4.66 -0.24 1.88
N GLU A 109 3.39 -0.08 1.53
CA GLU A 109 2.47 -1.19 1.25
C GLU A 109 3.02 -2.12 0.16
N ALA A 110 3.44 -1.57 -0.99
CA ALA A 110 3.99 -2.37 -2.09
C ALA A 110 5.30 -3.09 -1.71
N LEU A 111 6.22 -2.38 -1.05
CA LEU A 111 7.51 -2.92 -0.60
C LEU A 111 7.31 -4.02 0.45
N SER A 112 6.43 -3.78 1.42
CA SER A 112 6.16 -4.73 2.50
C SER A 112 5.41 -5.96 1.99
N PHE A 113 4.58 -5.83 0.96
CA PHE A 113 3.94 -6.98 0.32
C PHE A 113 4.98 -7.85 -0.40
N ALA A 114 5.88 -7.25 -1.17
CA ALA A 114 7.00 -7.98 -1.79
C ALA A 114 7.89 -8.66 -0.73
N HIS A 115 8.19 -7.96 0.36
CA HIS A 115 8.99 -8.52 1.45
C HIS A 115 8.30 -9.72 2.12
N TYR A 116 7.00 -9.61 2.42
CA TYR A 116 6.22 -10.69 3.00
C TYR A 116 6.19 -11.93 2.09
N LEU A 117 6.00 -11.75 0.79
CA LEU A 117 5.98 -12.86 -0.17
C LEU A 117 7.33 -13.59 -0.26
N GLU A 118 8.44 -12.88 -0.08
CA GLU A 118 9.78 -13.47 -0.15
C GLU A 118 10.26 -14.06 1.19
N HIS A 119 9.89 -13.45 2.32
CA HIS A 119 10.47 -13.77 3.64
C HIS A 119 9.45 -14.29 4.66
N GLY A 120 8.15 -14.19 4.38
CA GLY A 120 7.08 -14.55 5.33
C GLY A 120 7.05 -13.67 6.59
N SER A 121 7.64 -12.47 6.54
CA SER A 121 7.80 -11.59 7.69
C SER A 121 7.54 -10.12 7.34
N LEU A 122 7.31 -9.31 8.38
CA LEU A 122 7.08 -7.88 8.25
C LEU A 122 8.42 -7.15 8.04
N ILE A 123 8.49 -6.27 7.05
CA ILE A 123 9.66 -5.43 6.84
C ILE A 123 9.81 -4.42 7.98
N THR A 124 11.03 -4.25 8.50
CA THR A 124 11.32 -3.35 9.62
C THR A 124 11.36 -1.87 9.19
N PHE A 125 11.24 -0.96 10.16
CA PHE A 125 11.34 0.46 9.91
C PHE A 125 12.71 0.83 9.32
N GLU A 126 13.79 0.23 9.83
CA GLU A 126 15.16 0.44 9.37
C GLU A 126 15.38 -0.06 7.95
N GLU A 127 14.77 -1.19 7.58
CA GLU A 127 14.81 -1.71 6.22
C GLU A 127 14.10 -0.79 5.23
N VAL A 128 12.93 -0.26 5.59
CA VAL A 128 12.25 0.76 4.77
C VAL A 128 13.07 2.05 4.69
N GLN A 129 13.61 2.54 5.81
CA GLN A 129 14.42 3.76 5.80
C GLN A 129 15.66 3.62 4.90
N ARG A 130 16.26 2.42 4.84
CA ARG A 130 17.41 2.11 3.97
C ARG A 130 17.06 2.16 2.49
N THR A 131 15.80 2.01 2.09
CA THR A 131 15.41 2.20 0.69
C THR A 131 15.22 3.66 0.30
N LEU A 132 15.20 4.57 1.28
CA LEU A 132 14.99 6.01 1.13
C LEU A 132 16.27 6.80 1.36
N MET A 133 17.41 6.24 0.95
CA MET A 133 18.72 6.87 1.08
C MET A 133 19.52 6.71 -0.21
N ASP A 134 20.44 7.65 -0.45
CA ASP A 134 21.33 7.58 -1.60
C ASP A 134 22.31 6.40 -1.45
N SER A 135 22.47 5.64 -2.54
CA SER A 135 23.48 4.60 -2.70
C SER A 135 24.92 5.13 -2.68
N GLN A 136 25.14 6.43 -2.97
CA GLN A 136 26.45 7.06 -3.11
C GLN A 136 26.87 7.94 -1.91
N GLY A 137 25.94 8.24 -1.00
CA GLY A 137 26.14 9.25 0.05
C GLY A 137 26.72 8.69 1.35
N VAL A 138 28.02 8.35 1.37
CA VAL A 138 28.79 8.32 2.64
C VAL A 138 29.32 9.73 2.87
N GLU A 139 28.55 10.57 3.54
CA GLU A 139 29.09 11.84 4.04
C GLU A 139 29.73 11.59 5.41
N VAL A 140 31.06 11.66 5.46
CA VAL A 140 31.83 11.59 6.71
C VAL A 140 31.72 12.94 7.41
N CYS A 141 30.63 13.14 8.15
CA CYS A 141 30.58 14.21 9.14
C CYS A 141 31.18 13.70 10.46
N LEU A 142 32.11 14.48 11.01
CA LEU A 142 32.82 14.23 12.26
C LEU A 142 31.92 13.54 13.32
N ARG A 143 32.16 12.24 13.53
CA ARG A 143 31.56 11.33 14.54
C ARG A 143 30.21 10.64 14.25
N GLN A 144 29.62 10.71 13.06
CA GLN A 144 28.47 9.87 12.74
C GLN A 144 28.45 9.51 11.25
N VAL A 145 28.30 8.23 10.92
CA VAL A 145 28.01 7.80 9.53
C VAL A 145 26.59 8.28 9.21
N CYS A 146 26.46 9.44 8.57
CA CYS A 146 25.19 9.94 8.09
C CYS A 146 25.09 9.57 6.61
N SER A 147 24.37 8.49 6.30
CA SER A 147 23.96 8.24 4.92
C SER A 147 23.07 9.39 4.47
N ALA A 148 23.27 9.90 3.25
CA ALA A 148 22.44 10.97 2.69
C ALA A 148 21.00 10.46 2.45
N LEU A 149 20.17 10.53 3.49
CA LEU A 149 18.75 10.22 3.40
C LEU A 149 18.10 11.14 2.36
N TYR A 150 17.17 10.60 1.57
CA TYR A 150 16.30 11.44 0.74
C TYR A 150 15.41 12.30 1.65
N PHE A 151 14.88 11.69 2.70
CA PHE A 151 14.15 12.31 3.81
C PHE A 151 13.97 11.28 4.96
N PRO A 152 13.69 11.72 6.20
CA PRO A 152 13.41 10.80 7.29
C PRO A 152 12.05 10.12 7.12
N LEU A 153 12.00 8.80 7.27
CA LEU A 153 10.76 8.04 7.34
C LEU A 153 10.01 8.41 8.62
N THR A 154 8.71 8.67 8.53
CA THR A 154 7.91 8.91 9.74
C THR A 154 7.30 7.60 10.24
N VAL A 155 7.21 7.46 11.57
CA VAL A 155 6.54 6.31 12.21
C VAL A 155 5.07 6.22 11.78
N SER A 156 4.42 7.37 11.57
CA SER A 156 3.04 7.42 11.08
C SER A 156 2.91 6.83 9.68
N ASP A 157 3.76 7.25 8.73
CA ASP A 157 3.69 6.76 7.35
C ASP A 157 4.03 5.26 7.26
N TYR A 158 5.01 4.82 8.05
CA TYR A 158 5.33 3.40 8.18
C TYR A 158 4.14 2.57 8.66
N LEU A 159 3.54 2.93 9.81
CA LEU A 159 2.44 2.14 10.37
C LEU A 159 1.14 2.24 9.57
N LEU A 160 0.87 3.36 8.91
CA LEU A 160 -0.29 3.50 8.03
C LEU A 160 -0.12 2.65 6.76
N GLY A 161 1.06 2.67 6.12
CA GLY A 161 1.34 1.80 4.96
C GLY A 161 1.31 0.30 5.31
N LEU A 162 1.85 -0.09 6.47
CA LEU A 162 1.74 -1.47 6.95
C LEU A 162 0.32 -1.87 7.34
N SER A 163 -0.52 -0.92 7.75
CA SER A 163 -1.93 -1.23 8.00
C SER A 163 -2.66 -1.51 6.69
N ASP A 164 -2.34 -0.80 5.61
CA ASP A 164 -2.92 -1.07 4.28
C ASP A 164 -2.46 -2.41 3.69
N LEU A 165 -1.18 -2.80 3.93
CA LEU A 165 -0.69 -4.15 3.60
C LEU A 165 -1.63 -5.26 4.11
N THR A 166 -2.24 -5.10 5.29
CA THR A 166 -3.14 -6.13 5.83
C THR A 166 -4.34 -6.42 4.93
N GLY A 167 -4.81 -5.42 4.18
CA GLY A 167 -5.86 -5.58 3.16
C GLY A 167 -5.36 -6.38 1.96
N GLU A 168 -4.13 -6.13 1.51
CA GLU A 168 -3.52 -6.88 0.41
C GLU A 168 -3.20 -8.32 0.79
N LEU A 169 -2.78 -8.57 2.03
CA LEU A 169 -2.62 -9.91 2.58
C LEU A 169 -3.96 -10.66 2.66
N MET A 170 -5.04 -9.99 3.03
CA MET A 170 -6.37 -10.58 2.97
C MET A 170 -6.76 -10.96 1.54
N ARG A 171 -6.59 -10.06 0.56
CA ARG A 171 -6.82 -10.38 -0.86
C ARG A 171 -6.01 -11.60 -1.29
N PHE A 172 -4.73 -11.62 -0.92
CA PHE A 172 -3.81 -12.72 -1.21
C PHE A 172 -4.29 -14.06 -0.64
N ALA A 173 -4.71 -14.08 0.63
CA ALA A 173 -5.25 -15.27 1.28
C ALA A 173 -6.52 -15.77 0.59
N ILE A 174 -7.49 -14.88 0.34
CA ILE A 174 -8.79 -15.24 -0.25
C ILE A 174 -8.63 -15.75 -1.69
N SER A 175 -7.81 -15.09 -2.51
CA SER A 175 -7.58 -15.53 -3.90
C SER A 175 -6.87 -16.89 -3.99
N GLY A 176 -6.08 -17.25 -2.98
CA GLY A 176 -5.37 -18.52 -2.91
C GLY A 176 -6.13 -19.65 -2.21
N ILE A 177 -7.19 -19.36 -1.45
CA ILE A 177 -7.75 -20.31 -0.46
C ILE A 177 -8.36 -21.57 -1.09
N ALA A 178 -8.88 -21.45 -2.31
CA ALA A 178 -9.50 -22.55 -3.05
C ALA A 178 -8.50 -23.54 -3.67
N ARG A 179 -7.22 -23.20 -3.65
CA ARG A 179 -6.16 -23.98 -4.28
C ARG A 179 -5.64 -25.03 -3.32
N ARG A 180 -4.98 -26.05 -3.86
CA ARG A 180 -4.28 -27.06 -3.06
C ARG A 180 -3.29 -26.40 -2.11
N GLY A 181 -3.42 -26.67 -0.81
CA GLY A 181 -2.59 -26.03 0.23
C GLY A 181 -2.97 -24.59 0.59
N GLY A 182 -3.90 -23.97 -0.15
CA GLY A 182 -4.38 -22.60 0.04
C GLY A 182 -4.99 -22.35 1.42
N ARG A 183 -5.59 -23.37 2.04
CA ARG A 183 -6.15 -23.30 3.40
C ARG A 183 -5.07 -23.04 4.46
N ASN A 184 -3.97 -23.78 4.39
CA ASN A 184 -2.85 -23.61 5.32
C ASN A 184 -2.22 -22.22 5.15
N LYS A 185 -2.11 -21.76 3.90
CA LYS A 185 -1.64 -20.43 3.55
C LYS A 185 -2.55 -19.33 4.09
N ALA A 186 -3.86 -19.42 3.88
CA ALA A 186 -4.83 -18.47 4.42
C ALA A 186 -4.80 -18.44 5.96
N SER A 187 -4.64 -19.60 6.61
CA SER A 187 -4.46 -19.68 8.06
C SER A 187 -3.17 -18.98 8.53
N GLY A 188 -2.05 -19.19 7.83
CA GLY A 188 -0.78 -18.52 8.12
C GLY A 188 -0.87 -17.00 7.97
N VAL A 189 -1.49 -16.54 6.88
CA VAL A 189 -1.75 -15.12 6.64
C VAL A 189 -2.67 -14.53 7.71
N CYS A 190 -3.74 -15.25 8.09
CA CYS A 190 -4.65 -14.83 9.16
C CYS A 190 -3.91 -14.65 10.49
N ALA A 191 -3.06 -15.61 10.87
CA ALA A 191 -2.24 -15.52 12.07
C ALA A 191 -1.28 -14.33 12.03
N PHE A 192 -0.63 -14.11 10.89
CA PHE A 192 0.26 -12.96 10.68
C PHE A 192 -0.49 -11.63 10.83
N VAL A 193 -1.60 -11.45 10.12
CA VAL A 193 -2.42 -10.22 10.18
C VAL A 193 -2.98 -9.99 11.59
N ARG A 194 -3.34 -11.06 12.32
CA ARG A 194 -3.79 -10.97 13.71
C ARG A 194 -2.68 -10.45 14.63
N GLY A 195 -1.43 -10.89 14.39
CA GLY A 195 -0.24 -10.35 15.06
C GLY A 195 -0.05 -8.87 14.78
N CYS A 196 -0.05 -8.46 13.50
CA CYS A 196 0.05 -7.05 13.12
C CYS A 196 -1.04 -6.19 13.77
N LYS A 197 -2.29 -6.67 13.78
CA LYS A 197 -3.40 -5.96 14.42
C LYS A 197 -3.13 -5.76 15.91
N ALA A 198 -2.73 -6.81 16.63
CA ALA A 198 -2.48 -6.74 18.07
C ALA A 198 -1.37 -5.72 18.41
N ASP A 199 -0.32 -5.65 17.59
CA ASP A 199 0.79 -4.72 17.78
C ASP A 199 0.41 -3.30 17.39
N PHE A 200 -0.28 -3.09 16.28
CA PHE A 200 -0.66 -1.77 15.78
C PHE A 200 -1.77 -1.11 16.61
N GLU A 201 -2.68 -1.90 17.18
CA GLU A 201 -3.75 -1.40 18.06
C GLU A 201 -3.19 -0.60 19.24
N ARG A 202 -2.05 -1.02 19.79
CA ARG A 202 -1.35 -0.34 20.91
C ARG A 202 -0.83 1.05 20.52
N MET A 203 -0.60 1.27 19.22
CA MET A 203 -0.07 2.53 18.68
C MET A 203 -1.18 3.53 18.32
N THR A 204 -2.45 3.11 18.32
CA THR A 204 -3.59 3.94 17.91
C THR A 204 -3.75 5.27 18.68
N PRO A 205 -3.41 5.39 19.98
CA PRO A 205 -3.51 6.67 20.67
C PRO A 205 -2.49 7.70 20.19
N TYR A 206 -1.37 7.24 19.62
CA TYR A 206 -0.23 8.08 19.23
C TYR A 206 -0.24 8.45 17.75
N ILE A 207 -0.96 7.68 16.93
CA ILE A 207 -0.96 7.82 15.47
C ILE A 207 -2.36 8.11 14.98
N ARG A 208 -2.53 9.34 14.49
CA ARG A 208 -3.80 9.78 13.93
C ARG A 208 -4.18 8.87 12.76
N GLU A 209 -5.47 8.56 12.64
CA GLU A 209 -6.03 7.72 11.56
C GLU A 209 -5.72 6.22 11.67
N LEU A 210 -4.75 5.81 12.49
CA LEU A 210 -4.43 4.39 12.67
C LEU A 210 -5.61 3.59 13.24
N SER A 211 -6.38 4.16 14.17
CA SER A 211 -7.59 3.51 14.71
C SER A 211 -8.62 3.17 13.62
N LYS A 212 -8.78 4.05 12.62
CA LYS A 212 -9.65 3.79 11.47
C LYS A 212 -9.10 2.68 10.59
N LYS A 213 -7.79 2.66 10.36
CA LYS A 213 -7.11 1.58 9.61
C LYS A 213 -7.23 0.24 10.34
N GLN A 214 -7.08 0.22 11.66
CA GLN A 214 -7.25 -1.00 12.48
C GLN A 214 -8.68 -1.54 12.44
N ALA A 215 -9.69 -0.68 12.34
CA ALA A 215 -11.07 -1.13 12.11
C ALA A 215 -11.21 -1.84 10.76
N VAL A 216 -10.54 -1.36 9.70
CA VAL A 216 -10.49 -2.05 8.40
C VAL A 216 -9.70 -3.35 8.50
N THR A 217 -8.58 -3.38 9.22
CA THR A 217 -7.82 -4.62 9.49
C THR A 217 -8.68 -5.67 10.20
N ALA A 218 -9.54 -5.26 11.14
CA ALA A 218 -10.48 -6.18 11.80
C ALA A 218 -11.46 -6.82 10.80
N GLN A 219 -12.02 -6.02 9.88
CA GLN A 219 -12.88 -6.53 8.79
C GLN A 219 -12.12 -7.44 7.83
N SER A 220 -10.85 -7.14 7.53
CA SER A 220 -10.00 -8.01 6.72
C SER A 220 -9.74 -9.35 7.40
N LEU A 221 -9.55 -9.38 8.72
CA LEU A 221 -9.42 -10.63 9.47
C LEU A 221 -10.70 -11.46 9.44
N GLU A 222 -11.85 -10.84 9.70
CA GLU A 222 -13.16 -11.48 9.64
C GLU A 222 -13.37 -12.18 8.29
N LYS A 223 -13.03 -11.51 7.18
CA LYS A 223 -13.12 -12.11 5.84
C LYS A 223 -12.26 -13.36 5.66
N ILE A 224 -11.02 -13.34 6.16
CA ILE A 224 -10.13 -14.51 6.05
C ILE A 224 -10.64 -15.65 6.93
N GLU A 225 -11.07 -15.33 8.15
CA GLU A 225 -11.61 -16.30 9.12
C GLU A 225 -12.90 -16.94 8.61
N ASP A 226 -13.84 -16.16 8.09
CA ASP A 226 -15.10 -16.64 7.51
C ASP A 226 -14.87 -17.56 6.31
N ALA A 227 -13.95 -17.18 5.42
CA ALA A 227 -13.60 -18.01 4.28
C ALA A 227 -12.98 -19.35 4.72
N ALA A 228 -12.06 -19.32 5.69
CA ALA A 228 -11.47 -20.52 6.26
C ALA A 228 -12.53 -21.39 6.97
N TYR A 229 -13.40 -20.79 7.78
CA TYR A 229 -14.47 -21.47 8.50
C TYR A 229 -15.45 -22.15 7.53
N ALA A 230 -15.94 -21.43 6.52
CA ALA A 230 -16.88 -21.97 5.53
C ALA A 230 -16.29 -23.18 4.79
N ILE A 231 -14.99 -23.19 4.55
CA ILE A 231 -14.29 -24.32 3.92
C ILE A 231 -14.18 -25.51 4.88
N VAL A 232 -13.83 -25.28 6.14
CA VAL A 232 -13.73 -26.34 7.16
C VAL A 232 -15.07 -27.02 7.38
N VAL A 233 -16.16 -26.25 7.51
CA VAL A 233 -17.52 -26.80 7.69
C VAL A 233 -17.91 -27.68 6.52
N ARG A 234 -17.78 -27.17 5.27
CA ARG A 234 -18.04 -27.99 4.07
C ARG A 234 -17.16 -29.22 4.00
N SER A 235 -15.92 -29.13 4.46
CA SER A 235 -15.02 -30.29 4.50
C SER A 235 -15.48 -31.38 5.45
N SER A 236 -16.03 -30.98 6.59
CA SER A 236 -16.58 -31.91 7.59
C SER A 236 -17.92 -32.54 7.19
N GLU A 237 -18.66 -31.94 6.25
CA GLU A 237 -19.96 -32.46 5.80
C GLU A 237 -19.84 -33.72 4.93
N TYR A 238 -18.71 -33.91 4.22
CA TYR A 238 -18.60 -34.95 3.19
C TYR A 238 -17.57 -36.05 3.48
N ASP A 239 -16.82 -36.03 4.60
CA ASP A 239 -15.75 -37.01 4.92
C ASP A 239 -14.80 -37.27 3.71
N LEU A 240 -14.56 -36.23 2.91
CA LEU A 240 -13.87 -36.33 1.62
C LEU A 240 -12.35 -36.28 1.80
N SER A 241 -11.65 -36.89 0.85
CA SER A 241 -10.20 -36.73 0.76
C SER A 241 -9.84 -35.24 0.56
N PRO A 242 -8.70 -34.78 1.08
CA PRO A 242 -8.25 -33.39 0.93
C PRO A 242 -8.27 -32.86 -0.51
N GLU A 243 -8.06 -33.73 -1.50
CA GLU A 243 -8.00 -33.37 -2.92
C GLU A 243 -9.40 -33.12 -3.52
N MET A 244 -10.42 -33.92 -3.14
CA MET A 244 -11.80 -33.69 -3.59
C MET A 244 -12.44 -32.46 -2.94
N LEU A 245 -11.93 -32.08 -1.76
CA LEU A 245 -12.36 -30.87 -1.05
C LEU A 245 -11.92 -29.59 -1.76
N ASP A 246 -10.68 -29.56 -2.25
CA ASP A 246 -10.14 -28.41 -2.97
C ASP A 246 -10.99 -28.13 -4.24
N ASP A 247 -11.46 -29.17 -4.95
CA ASP A 247 -12.33 -29.05 -6.12
C ASP A 247 -13.74 -28.50 -5.81
N ILE A 248 -14.35 -28.92 -4.70
CA ILE A 248 -15.68 -28.42 -4.27
C ILE A 248 -15.61 -26.97 -3.81
N VAL A 249 -14.52 -26.61 -3.13
CA VAL A 249 -14.27 -25.26 -2.63
C VAL A 249 -14.06 -24.28 -3.79
N ALA A 250 -13.32 -24.67 -4.82
CA ALA A 250 -13.15 -23.87 -6.04
C ALA A 250 -14.48 -23.50 -6.70
N ASN A 251 -15.43 -24.44 -6.77
CA ASN A 251 -16.76 -24.20 -7.32
C ASN A 251 -17.64 -23.30 -6.42
N SER A 252 -17.48 -23.40 -5.10
CA SER A 252 -18.31 -22.66 -4.13
C SER A 252 -17.90 -21.19 -3.98
N ILE A 253 -16.61 -20.88 -4.08
CA ILE A 253 -16.08 -19.51 -3.92
C ILE A 253 -16.40 -18.62 -5.12
N SER A 254 -16.50 -19.18 -6.32
CA SER A 254 -16.97 -18.47 -7.52
C SER A 254 -18.31 -17.75 -7.29
N SER A 255 -19.23 -18.41 -6.56
CA SER A 255 -20.54 -17.83 -6.19
C SER A 255 -20.47 -16.73 -5.12
N TYR A 256 -19.37 -16.65 -4.35
CA TYR A 256 -19.19 -15.64 -3.30
C TYR A 256 -18.56 -14.36 -3.84
N SER A 257 -17.61 -14.48 -4.79
CA SER A 257 -17.02 -13.34 -5.50
C SER A 257 -18.06 -12.51 -6.27
N ASP A 258 -19.09 -13.14 -6.81
CA ASP A 258 -20.18 -12.47 -7.56
C ASP A 258 -21.16 -11.67 -6.67
N ASN A 259 -21.17 -11.91 -5.36
CA ASN A 259 -22.08 -11.22 -4.41
C ASN A 259 -21.43 -10.07 -3.64
N SER A 260 -20.26 -9.59 -4.09
CA SER A 260 -19.61 -8.39 -3.56
C SER A 260 -20.48 -7.13 -3.79
N PRO A 261 -20.83 -6.32 -2.77
CA PRO A 261 -21.68 -5.13 -2.96
C PRO A 261 -21.03 -3.99 -3.77
N GLU A 262 -19.75 -4.11 -4.13
CA GLU A 262 -18.98 -3.02 -4.77
C GLU A 262 -19.25 -2.87 -6.28
N THR A 263 -19.85 -3.86 -6.95
CA THR A 263 -20.03 -3.82 -8.41
C THR A 263 -21.33 -3.12 -8.85
N ARG A 264 -22.20 -2.70 -7.92
CA ARG A 264 -23.51 -2.09 -8.26
C ARG A 264 -23.56 -0.55 -8.27
N GLN A 265 -22.48 0.16 -7.92
CA GLN A 265 -22.54 1.64 -7.82
C GLN A 265 -21.98 2.44 -9.00
N THR A 266 -21.43 1.84 -10.05
CA THR A 266 -20.77 2.59 -11.14
C THR A 266 -21.56 2.73 -12.44
N PHE A 267 -22.80 2.22 -12.54
CA PHE A 267 -23.62 2.36 -13.76
C PHE A 267 -24.90 3.22 -13.62
N GLY A 268 -25.06 3.93 -12.51
CA GLY A 268 -26.28 4.70 -12.19
C GLY A 268 -26.11 6.23 -12.17
N ARG A 269 -25.24 6.82 -12.99
CA ARG A 269 -25.13 8.30 -13.08
C ARG A 269 -24.66 8.77 -14.47
N ARG A 270 -25.42 8.44 -15.50
CA ARG A 270 -25.33 9.12 -16.81
C ARG A 270 -26.62 8.92 -17.60
N ARG A 271 -27.66 9.70 -17.29
CA ARG A 271 -28.79 10.08 -18.17
C ARG A 271 -29.83 10.85 -17.37
N GLN A 272 -29.71 12.18 -17.38
CA GLN A 272 -30.81 13.15 -17.47
C GLN A 272 -30.24 14.54 -17.24
N ALA A 273 -29.83 15.18 -18.33
CA ALA A 273 -29.68 16.62 -18.46
C ALA A 273 -29.72 16.89 -19.96
N ASP A 274 -30.95 16.95 -20.50
CA ASP A 274 -31.30 17.64 -21.73
C ASP A 274 -32.82 17.62 -21.83
N HIS A 275 -33.44 18.64 -21.25
CA HIS A 275 -34.69 19.19 -21.76
C HIS A 275 -34.52 20.71 -21.68
N SER A 276 -34.21 21.27 -22.84
CA SER A 276 -34.35 22.69 -23.13
C SER A 276 -35.85 23.00 -23.21
N ASP A 277 -36.28 23.94 -22.38
CA ASP A 277 -37.47 24.74 -22.60
C ASP A 277 -37.27 25.55 -23.89
N ASP A 278 -38.23 25.45 -24.81
CA ASP A 278 -38.58 26.52 -25.74
C ASP A 278 -40.11 26.64 -25.68
N ASP A 279 -40.53 27.85 -25.30
CA ASP A 279 -41.90 28.34 -25.24
C ASP A 279 -42.58 28.32 -26.63
N ASP A 280 -43.88 28.02 -26.67
CA ASP A 280 -44.85 28.74 -27.51
C ASP A 280 -46.30 28.39 -27.09
N ASP A 281 -47.12 29.45 -27.01
CA ASP A 281 -48.55 29.63 -26.67
C ASP A 281 -48.98 29.84 -25.19
#